data_AF-A0A6V8PM04-F1
#
_entry.id   AF-A0A6V8PM04-F1
#
_cell.length_a   1.000
_cell.length_b   1.000
_cell.length_c   1.000
_cell.angle_alpha   90.00
_cell.angle_beta   90.00
_cell.angle_gamma   90.00
#
_symmetry.space_group_name_H-M   'P 1'
#
loop_
_entity.id
_entity.type
_entity.pdbx_description
1 polymer ?
#
loop_
_entity_poly.entity_id
_entity_poly.type
_entity_poly.pdbx_seq_one_letter_code
_entity_poly.pdbx_strand_id
1 'polypeptide(L)'
;SSPQSKTKILNLAGKTDIPLLAGLIKKAKTVIGTESFVSHLSASIGIPTVIIANGIADINQWRPVRRGRVEVVKNPVECSPCYLSKGCETMDCIKVLPITVIEKLRELL
;
A
#
# COMPACT_ATOMS: atom_id res chain seq x y z
N SER A 1 25.69 -7.54 20.36
CA SER A 1 25.25 -6.40 19.53
C SER A 1 25.16 -6.90 18.09
N SER A 2 23.96 -7.13 17.58
CA SER A 2 23.77 -7.72 16.23
C SER A 2 24.23 -6.74 15.13
N PRO A 3 24.86 -7.22 14.05
CA PRO A 3 25.34 -6.35 12.98
C PRO A 3 24.14 -5.80 12.19
N GLN A 4 23.94 -4.48 12.23
CA GLN A 4 22.96 -3.80 11.38
C GLN A 4 23.47 -3.84 9.94
N SER A 5 22.85 -4.66 9.10
CA SER A 5 22.93 -4.56 7.64
C SER A 5 22.69 -3.10 7.20
N LYS A 6 23.66 -2.50 6.47
CA LYS A 6 23.49 -1.18 5.84
C LYS A 6 22.37 -1.28 4.79
N THR A 7 21.15 -0.92 5.20
CA THR A 7 20.01 -0.87 4.28
C THR A 7 20.15 0.37 3.38
N LYS A 8 20.19 0.16 2.06
CA LYS A 8 20.22 1.25 1.08
C LYS A 8 18.80 1.77 0.84
N ILE A 9 18.49 2.94 1.38
CA ILE A 9 17.20 3.61 1.22
C ILE A 9 17.35 4.72 0.17
N LEU A 10 16.45 4.75 -0.82
CA LEU A 10 16.45 5.76 -1.89
C LEU A 10 15.14 6.56 -1.84
N ASN A 11 15.24 7.89 -1.70
CA ASN A 11 14.10 8.78 -1.83
C ASN A 11 13.97 9.30 -3.27
N LEU A 12 12.97 8.77 -3.97
CA LEU A 12 12.62 9.11 -5.35
C LEU A 12 11.33 9.95 -5.48
N ALA A 13 10.77 10.43 -4.36
CA ALA A 13 9.57 11.27 -4.38
C ALA A 13 9.82 12.57 -5.16
N GLY A 14 8.94 12.87 -6.12
CA GLY A 14 9.09 14.04 -6.99
C GLY A 14 10.25 13.95 -8.00
N LYS A 15 10.92 12.79 -8.13
CA LYS A 15 12.10 12.60 -9.01
C LYS A 15 11.85 11.62 -10.15
N THR A 16 10.59 11.27 -10.41
CA THR A 16 10.19 10.32 -11.45
C THR A 16 9.01 10.89 -12.22
N ASP A 17 9.00 10.68 -13.52
CA ASP A 17 7.77 10.74 -14.31
C ASP A 17 7.03 9.38 -14.25
N ILE A 18 5.86 9.30 -14.87
CA ILE A 18 5.03 8.09 -14.86
C ILE A 18 5.75 6.89 -15.52
N PRO A 19 6.38 7.03 -16.71
CA PRO A 19 7.12 5.93 -17.32
C PRO A 19 8.28 5.40 -16.45
N LEU A 20 9.09 6.30 -15.87
CA LEU A 20 10.20 5.90 -15.00
C LEU A 20 9.68 5.23 -13.72
N LEU A 21 8.63 5.77 -13.11
CA LEU A 21 7.98 5.15 -11.95
C LEU A 21 7.52 3.72 -12.26
N ALA A 22 6.84 3.51 -13.39
CA ALA A 22 6.40 2.18 -13.82
C ALA A 22 7.59 1.23 -14.04
N GLY A 23 8.67 1.71 -14.64
CA GLY A 23 9.92 0.94 -14.83
C GLY A 23 10.59 0.55 -13.52
N LEU A 24 10.58 1.42 -12.52
CA LEU A 24 11.09 1.14 -11.18
C LEU A 24 10.21 0.11 -10.45
N ILE A 25 8.89 0.28 -10.50
CA ILE A 25 7.94 -0.66 -9.89
C ILE A 25 8.12 -2.06 -10.48
N LYS A 26 8.29 -2.20 -11.81
CA LYS A 26 8.53 -3.50 -12.46
C LYS A 26 9.77 -4.24 -11.95
N LYS A 27 10.74 -3.53 -11.36
CA LYS A 27 11.95 -4.13 -10.77
C LYS A 27 11.80 -4.45 -9.29
N ALA A 28 10.72 -4.02 -8.64
CA ALA A 28 10.47 -4.30 -7.24
C ALA A 28 9.99 -5.74 -7.06
N LYS A 29 10.44 -6.40 -5.98
CA LYS A 29 9.88 -7.70 -5.57
C LYS A 29 8.43 -7.58 -5.11
N THR A 30 8.12 -6.44 -4.50
CA THR A 30 6.82 -6.12 -3.91
C THR A 30 6.70 -4.62 -3.71
N VAL A 31 5.47 -4.11 -3.65
CA VAL A 31 5.15 -2.71 -3.36
C VAL A 31 4.27 -2.62 -2.13
N ILE A 32 4.57 -1.69 -1.23
CA ILE A 32 3.71 -1.32 -0.11
C ILE A 32 3.29 0.13 -0.37
N GLY A 33 1.98 0.39 -0.40
CA GLY A 33 1.46 1.73 -0.66
C GLY A 33 0.10 1.94 -0.02
N THR A 34 -0.30 3.21 0.09
CA THR A 34 -1.67 3.55 0.44
C THR A 34 -2.60 3.28 -0.74
N GLU A 35 -3.90 3.24 -0.49
CA GLU A 35 -4.93 3.26 -1.53
C GLU A 35 -4.81 4.53 -2.41
N SER A 36 -3.99 4.45 -3.45
CA SER A 36 -3.62 5.56 -4.34
C SER A 36 -3.09 5.04 -5.68
N PHE A 37 -2.84 5.95 -6.63
CA PHE A 37 -2.37 5.63 -7.99
C PHE A 37 -1.23 4.60 -8.04
N VAL A 38 -0.21 4.72 -7.19
CA VAL A 38 0.98 3.84 -7.21
C VAL A 38 0.61 2.39 -6.94
N SER A 39 -0.28 2.14 -5.97
CA SER A 39 -0.76 0.81 -5.61
C SER A 39 -1.63 0.18 -6.70
N HIS A 40 -2.42 0.99 -7.40
CA HIS A 40 -3.20 0.52 -8.55
C HIS A 40 -2.29 0.19 -9.74
N LEU A 41 -1.30 1.05 -10.00
CA LEU A 41 -0.32 0.84 -11.05
C LEU A 41 0.47 -0.46 -10.79
N SER A 42 1.00 -0.66 -9.59
CA SER A 42 1.77 -1.88 -9.25
C SER A 42 0.94 -3.16 -9.40
N ALA A 43 -0.30 -3.17 -8.88
CA ALA A 43 -1.21 -4.29 -9.02
C ALA A 43 -1.59 -4.60 -10.49
N SER A 44 -1.82 -3.56 -11.29
CA SER A 44 -2.20 -3.68 -12.70
C SER A 44 -1.06 -4.17 -13.59
N ILE A 45 0.20 -3.86 -13.24
CA ILE A 45 1.37 -4.35 -13.96
C ILE A 45 1.93 -5.67 -13.39
N GLY A 46 1.21 -6.29 -12.44
CA GLY A 46 1.48 -7.65 -11.97
C GLY A 46 2.45 -7.76 -10.80
N ILE A 47 2.85 -6.66 -10.17
CA ILE A 47 3.78 -6.69 -9.04
C ILE A 47 3.00 -6.98 -7.75
N PRO A 48 3.45 -7.95 -6.92
CA PRO A 48 2.84 -8.20 -5.62
C PRO A 48 2.72 -6.90 -4.82
N THR A 49 1.52 -6.60 -4.32
CA THR A 49 1.23 -5.30 -3.71
C THR A 49 0.50 -5.47 -2.39
N VAL A 50 0.96 -4.80 -1.34
CA VAL A 50 0.24 -4.59 -0.08
C VAL A 50 -0.35 -3.19 -0.09
N ILE A 51 -1.67 -3.09 0.03
CA ILE A 51 -2.41 -1.82 0.04
C ILE A 51 -2.87 -1.52 1.45
N ILE A 52 -2.47 -0.36 1.97
CA ILE A 52 -2.97 0.20 3.23
C ILE A 52 -4.23 1.01 2.89
N ALA A 53 -5.40 0.44 3.17
CA ALA A 53 -6.68 1.07 2.89
C ALA A 53 -6.99 2.16 3.91
N ASN A 54 -7.59 3.26 3.45
CA ASN A 54 -7.91 4.38 4.33
C ASN A 54 -9.14 4.14 5.22
N GLY A 55 -10.00 3.18 4.85
CA GLY A 55 -11.21 2.79 5.57
C GLY A 55 -12.38 3.79 5.50
N ILE A 56 -12.24 4.91 4.80
CA ILE A 56 -13.32 5.89 4.59
C ILE A 56 -14.32 5.34 3.58
N ALA A 57 -13.82 4.82 2.46
CA ALA A 57 -14.63 4.22 1.41
C ALA A 57 -14.53 2.69 1.45
N ASP A 58 -15.53 2.01 0.89
CA ASP A 58 -15.42 0.58 0.62
C ASP A 58 -14.34 0.33 -0.44
N ILE A 59 -13.26 -0.32 -0.02
CA ILE A 59 -12.14 -0.69 -0.88
C ILE A 59 -12.61 -1.49 -2.12
N ASN A 60 -13.73 -2.21 -2.03
CA ASN A 60 -14.25 -2.99 -3.15
C ASN A 60 -14.69 -2.13 -4.34
N GLN A 61 -15.09 -0.87 -4.10
CA GLN A 61 -15.45 0.07 -5.17
C GLN A 61 -14.25 0.47 -6.01
N TRP A 62 -13.08 0.55 -5.39
CA TRP A 62 -11.82 0.97 -6.02
C TRP A 62 -10.81 -0.17 -6.06
N ARG A 63 -11.26 -1.42 -6.09
CA ARG A 63 -10.33 -2.55 -6.14
C ARG A 63 -9.44 -2.43 -7.37
N PRO A 64 -8.11 -2.54 -7.22
CA PRO A 64 -7.22 -2.47 -8.36
C PRO A 64 -7.51 -3.64 -9.31
N VAL A 65 -7.37 -3.39 -10.61
CA VAL A 65 -7.35 -4.46 -11.61
C VAL A 65 -6.13 -5.34 -11.30
N ARG A 66 -6.37 -6.60 -10.90
CA ARG A 66 -5.32 -7.47 -10.38
C ARG A 66 -4.77 -8.36 -11.49
N ARG A 67 -3.53 -8.09 -11.93
CA ARG A 67 -2.72 -9.08 -12.68
C ARG A 67 -1.82 -9.90 -11.78
N GLY A 68 -1.55 -9.42 -10.56
CA GLY A 68 -0.73 -10.08 -9.55
C GLY A 68 -1.46 -10.27 -8.22
N ARG A 69 -0.75 -10.79 -7.21
CA ARG A 69 -1.25 -10.94 -5.83
C ARG A 69 -1.37 -9.58 -5.16
N VAL A 70 -2.52 -9.32 -4.53
CA VAL A 70 -2.79 -8.05 -3.84
C VAL A 70 -3.40 -8.34 -2.48
N GLU A 71 -2.69 -7.95 -1.43
CA GLU A 71 -3.15 -7.96 -0.05
C GLU A 71 -3.63 -6.56 0.36
N VAL A 72 -4.69 -6.51 1.17
CA VAL A 72 -5.23 -5.26 1.69
C VAL A 72 -5.14 -5.31 3.22
N VAL A 73 -4.54 -4.29 3.81
CA VAL A 73 -4.45 -4.10 5.25
C VAL A 73 -5.26 -2.87 5.63
N LYS A 74 -6.06 -2.98 6.68
CA LYS A 74 -6.84 -1.88 7.27
C LYS A 74 -6.89 -2.03 8.78
N ASN A 75 -7.08 -0.93 9.49
CA ASN A 75 -7.46 -1.00 10.90
C ASN A 75 -8.99 -1.12 10.98
N PRO A 76 -9.54 -2.25 11.46
CA PRO A 76 -10.99 -2.40 11.56
C PRO A 76 -11.53 -1.48 12.65
N VAL A 77 -12.52 -0.66 12.28
CA VAL A 77 -13.24 0.24 13.18
C VAL A 77 -14.73 0.17 12.83
N GLU A 78 -15.60 0.33 13.82
CA GLU A 78 -17.05 0.14 13.63
C GLU A 78 -17.67 1.12 12.63
N CYS A 79 -17.12 2.33 12.51
CA CYS A 79 -17.62 3.34 11.59
C CYS A 79 -17.24 3.11 10.12
N SER A 80 -16.35 2.16 9.81
CA SER A 80 -15.83 1.96 8.45
C SER A 80 -16.69 0.99 7.63
N PRO A 81 -17.10 1.33 6.39
CA PRO A 81 -16.87 2.59 5.69
C PRO A 81 -17.85 3.70 6.09
N CYS A 82 -17.34 4.91 6.39
CA CYS A 82 -18.17 6.04 6.83
C CYS A 82 -18.47 7.07 5.72
N TYR A 83 -17.72 7.02 4.62
CA TYR A 83 -17.82 7.95 3.48
C TYR A 83 -17.68 9.45 3.83
N LEU A 84 -17.08 9.77 4.98
CA LEU A 84 -16.78 11.15 5.37
C LEU A 84 -15.56 11.66 4.58
N SER A 85 -15.81 12.38 3.48
CA SER A 85 -14.75 12.83 2.54
C SER A 85 -13.68 13.72 3.16
N LYS A 86 -13.99 14.42 4.26
CA LYS A 86 -13.03 15.23 5.04
C LYS A 86 -12.39 14.48 6.22
N GLY A 87 -12.71 13.20 6.39
CA GLY A 87 -12.32 12.42 7.56
C GLY A 87 -13.20 12.67 8.80
N CYS A 88 -12.85 11.99 9.89
CA CYS A 88 -13.41 12.19 11.23
C CYS A 88 -12.30 12.63 12.20
N GLU A 89 -12.65 12.98 13.43
CA GLU A 89 -11.67 13.49 14.41
C GLU A 89 -10.56 12.48 14.75
N THR A 90 -10.91 11.20 14.92
CA THR A 90 -9.94 10.20 15.40
C THR A 90 -9.07 9.60 14.31
N MET A 91 -9.60 9.52 13.07
CA MET A 91 -9.00 8.84 11.93
C MET A 91 -8.42 7.46 12.30
N ASP A 92 -9.08 6.70 13.18
CA ASP A 92 -8.53 5.44 13.66
C ASP A 92 -8.40 4.39 12.54
N CYS A 93 -9.24 4.47 11.50
CA CYS A 93 -9.21 3.58 10.34
C CYS A 93 -7.85 3.54 9.59
N ILE A 94 -7.05 4.61 9.66
CA ILE A 94 -5.71 4.66 9.05
C ILE A 94 -4.58 4.24 10.00
N LYS A 95 -4.86 4.01 11.29
CA LYS A 95 -3.87 3.63 12.31
C LYS A 95 -3.53 2.14 12.22
N VAL A 96 -2.89 1.77 11.11
CA VAL A 96 -2.47 0.39 10.83
C VAL A 96 -1.16 0.08 11.56
N LEU A 97 -1.12 -1.04 12.29
CA LEU A 97 0.09 -1.48 12.97
C LEU A 97 1.12 -2.02 11.96
N PRO A 98 2.41 -1.62 12.05
CA PRO A 98 3.44 -2.10 11.12
C PRO A 98 3.55 -3.62 11.02
N ILE A 99 3.31 -4.35 12.11
CA ILE A 99 3.36 -5.82 12.11
C ILE A 99 2.36 -6.44 11.15
N THR A 100 1.14 -5.90 11.07
CA THR A 100 0.09 -6.40 10.16
C THR A 100 0.50 -6.26 8.69
N VAL A 101 1.22 -5.18 8.37
CA VAL A 101 1.79 -4.96 7.03
C VAL A 101 2.91 -5.96 6.73
N ILE A 102 3.79 -6.20 7.71
CA ILE A 102 4.91 -7.15 7.57
C ILE A 102 4.42 -8.58 7.40
N GLU A 103 3.37 -8.98 8.11
CA GLU A 103 2.75 -10.30 7.97
C GLU A 103 2.20 -10.50 6.54
N LYS A 104 1.45 -9.54 6.02
CA LYS A 104 0.96 -9.58 4.62
C LYS A 104 2.08 -9.51 3.59
N LEU A 105 3.13 -8.75 3.88
CA LEU A 105 4.31 -8.71 3.02
C LEU A 105 4.96 -10.09 2.89
N ARG A 106 5.06 -10.86 3.99
CA ARG A 106 5.66 -12.20 3.99
C ARG A 106 4.84 -13.21 3.18
N GLU A 107 3.52 -13.08 3.14
CA GLU A 107 2.66 -13.93 2.30
C GLU A 107 2.92 -13.72 0.79
N LEU A 108 3.47 -12.56 0.41
CA LEU A 108 3.72 -12.16 -0.98
C LEU A 108 5.14 -12.43 -1.49
N LEU A 109 6.08 -12.74 -0.61
CA LEU A 109 7.48 -13.08 -0.94
C LEU A 109 7.68 -14.59 -1.07
#